data_AF-W9VMU9-F1
#
_entry.id   AF-W9VMU9-F1
#
_cell.length_a   1.000
_cell.length_b   1.000
_cell.length_c   1.000
_cell.angle_alpha   90.00
_cell.angle_beta   90.00
_cell.angle_gamma   90.00
#
_symmetry.space_group_name_H-M   'P 1'
#
loop_
_entity.id
_entity.type
_entity.pdbx_description
1 polymer ?
#
loop_
_entity_poly.entity_id
_entity_poly.type
_entity_poly.pdbx_seq_one_letter_code
_entity_poly.pdbx_strand_id
1 'polypeptide(L)'
;MATDGRALRGVGRTVSKSNQSDSLPRPLTDEESRSATQANEKRTAILHAQNNHLKRLASAKGAINDRQAGHIHRLSQKHAAELQHVKFVNDQISESLRADLRDEAERLAKEVKSVPAAASELIKADDRALAELNELSLCVSVKQEDALEVDELQARVDKLTRALHLFRATAVKDRFDRIYLESLHAADVAAGIRDVHDVSDPAESTAEEELSSLYEEIDDMVTMVVAHDHGNALGVAFQDIRHAQMQETRATNEKALEGLTARVDTLQAQRHDLHELEAQLRLIEADDGPRRNPVTVAARAGSNDTAGTAAHALLQHLNISTHVREMSQITGLDSKLDGLTRTLERQSAQYIAQILHTSEQTVDRRRVALESISEALTTDEKHELAVRALAESIAATRAGIESAQT
;
A
#
# COMPACT_ATOMS: atom_id res chain seq x y z
N MET A 1 -49.70 40.44 27.59
CA MET A 1 -49.41 41.84 27.99
C MET A 1 -49.51 42.74 26.77
N ALA A 2 -49.97 43.97 26.97
CA ALA A 2 -50.14 45.05 26.00
C ALA A 2 -51.29 44.90 24.97
N THR A 3 -52.45 45.37 25.43
CA THR A 3 -53.63 45.82 24.70
C THR A 3 -53.29 46.89 23.66
N ASP A 4 -53.63 46.67 22.38
CA ASP A 4 -53.54 47.73 21.36
C ASP A 4 -54.93 48.30 21.07
N GLY A 5 -55.22 49.39 21.78
CA GLY A 5 -56.46 50.16 21.71
C GLY A 5 -56.53 50.95 20.42
N ARG A 6 -57.29 50.44 19.45
CA ARG A 6 -57.57 51.18 18.21
C ARG A 6 -58.69 52.19 18.45
N ALA A 7 -58.29 53.39 18.84
CA ALA A 7 -59.12 54.58 18.97
C ALA A 7 -59.88 54.87 17.66
N LEU A 8 -61.20 54.68 17.67
CA LEU A 8 -62.09 55.23 16.66
C LEU A 8 -62.18 56.75 16.89
N ARG A 9 -61.63 57.49 15.91
CA ARG A 9 -61.69 58.95 15.80
C ARG A 9 -63.08 59.47 16.08
N GLY A 10 -63.19 60.34 17.07
CA GLY A 10 -64.32 61.25 17.20
C GLY A 10 -64.45 62.10 15.94
N VAL A 11 -65.57 61.93 15.24
CA VAL A 11 -65.99 62.87 14.19
C VAL A 11 -66.50 64.11 14.91
N GLY A 12 -65.72 65.20 14.74
CA GLY A 12 -65.98 66.51 15.32
C GLY A 12 -67.38 67.01 14.98
N ARG A 13 -68.10 67.39 16.02
CA ARG A 13 -69.38 68.08 15.96
C ARG A 13 -69.08 69.57 15.69
N THR A 14 -68.84 69.95 14.45
CA THR A 14 -68.83 71.36 14.06
C THR A 14 -70.27 71.82 13.94
N VAL A 15 -70.73 72.51 14.98
CA VAL A 15 -71.98 73.28 14.99
C VAL A 15 -71.82 74.46 14.06
N SER A 16 -72.14 74.29 12.78
CA SER A 16 -72.34 75.39 11.85
C SER A 16 -73.76 75.93 12.05
N LYS A 17 -73.86 77.00 12.86
CA LYS A 17 -74.98 77.96 12.81
C LYS A 17 -75.08 78.49 11.37
N SER A 18 -76.15 78.13 10.67
CA SER A 18 -76.58 78.83 9.45
C SER A 18 -78.04 79.25 9.60
N ASN A 19 -78.19 80.55 9.85
CA ASN A 19 -79.24 81.46 9.39
C ASN A 19 -80.59 80.83 9.05
N GLN A 20 -81.51 80.96 10.03
CA GLN A 20 -82.94 81.09 9.80
C GLN A 20 -83.19 82.09 8.66
N SER A 21 -83.63 81.55 7.52
CA SER A 21 -84.38 82.28 6.51
C SER A 21 -85.80 81.74 6.62
N ASP A 22 -86.66 82.51 7.27
CA ASP A 22 -88.11 82.30 7.30
C ASP A 22 -88.62 82.20 5.87
N SER A 23 -89.00 80.99 5.46
CA SER A 23 -89.81 80.76 4.27
C SER A 23 -91.05 80.00 4.72
N LEU A 24 -92.18 80.69 4.58
CA LEU A 24 -93.53 80.30 4.96
C LEU A 24 -93.84 78.84 4.60
N PRO A 25 -94.58 78.09 5.46
CA PRO A 25 -95.04 76.76 5.13
C PRO A 25 -96.11 76.86 4.04
N ARG A 26 -95.70 76.65 2.78
CA ARG A 26 -96.62 76.43 1.67
C ARG A 26 -97.35 75.10 1.96
N PRO A 27 -98.69 75.04 1.96
CA PRO A 27 -99.41 73.80 2.22
C PRO A 27 -99.07 72.80 1.11
N LEU A 28 -98.34 71.74 1.47
CA LEU A 28 -98.10 70.62 0.56
C LEU A 28 -99.45 70.05 0.15
N THR A 29 -99.60 69.79 -1.14
CA THR A 29 -100.79 69.12 -1.66
C THR A 29 -100.78 67.64 -1.24
N ASP A 30 -101.95 67.02 -1.07
CA ASP A 30 -102.08 65.61 -0.65
C ASP A 30 -101.31 64.61 -1.54
N GLU A 31 -100.98 65.00 -2.77
CA GLU A 31 -100.20 64.19 -3.71
C GLU A 31 -98.69 64.21 -3.41
N GLU A 32 -98.16 65.33 -2.91
CA GLU A 32 -96.75 65.47 -2.51
C GLU A 32 -96.46 64.66 -1.22
N SER A 33 -97.42 64.59 -0.31
CA SER A 33 -97.30 63.78 0.92
C SER A 33 -97.35 62.27 0.62
N ARG A 34 -98.18 61.83 -0.33
CA ARG A 34 -98.21 60.45 -0.85
C ARG A 34 -96.92 60.07 -1.58
N SER A 35 -96.38 60.97 -2.40
CA SER A 35 -95.10 60.76 -3.07
C SER A 35 -93.93 60.69 -2.09
N ALA A 36 -93.93 61.54 -1.06
CA ALA A 36 -92.90 61.54 -0.01
C ALA A 36 -92.94 60.27 0.87
N THR A 37 -94.13 59.78 1.20
CA THR A 37 -94.31 58.51 1.95
C THR A 37 -93.85 57.31 1.14
N GLN A 38 -94.25 57.21 -0.14
CA GLN A 38 -93.77 56.16 -1.03
C GLN A 38 -92.25 56.19 -1.22
N ALA A 39 -91.66 57.38 -1.32
CA ALA A 39 -90.20 57.54 -1.39
C ALA A 39 -89.50 57.09 -0.10
N ASN A 40 -90.08 57.39 1.07
CA ASN A 40 -89.57 56.96 2.36
C ASN A 40 -89.69 55.45 2.56
N GLU A 41 -90.79 54.83 2.13
CA GLU A 41 -90.94 53.36 2.14
C GLU A 41 -89.88 52.68 1.26
N LYS A 42 -89.67 53.17 0.04
CA LYS A 42 -88.60 52.68 -0.86
C LYS A 42 -87.22 52.83 -0.22
N ARG A 43 -86.92 53.98 0.39
CA ARG A 43 -85.66 54.21 1.11
C ARG A 43 -85.49 53.25 2.29
N THR A 44 -86.54 53.01 3.06
CA THR A 44 -86.53 52.10 4.22
C THR A 44 -86.31 50.66 3.78
N ALA A 45 -86.96 50.22 2.70
CA ALA A 45 -86.73 48.90 2.10
C ALA A 45 -85.28 48.72 1.62
N ILE A 46 -84.70 49.73 0.96
CA ILE A 46 -83.29 49.73 0.54
C ILE A 46 -82.35 49.66 1.76
N LEU A 47 -82.59 50.46 2.80
CA LEU A 47 -81.77 50.45 4.02
C LEU A 47 -81.85 49.09 4.74
N HIS A 48 -83.01 48.46 4.79
CA HIS A 48 -83.15 47.10 5.33
C HIS A 48 -82.38 46.07 4.49
N ALA A 49 -82.45 46.15 3.16
CA ALA A 49 -81.69 45.28 2.28
C ALA A 49 -80.17 45.46 2.47
N GLN A 50 -79.69 46.72 2.58
CA GLN A 50 -78.29 47.05 2.86
C GLN A 50 -77.85 46.54 4.24
N ASN A 51 -78.67 46.73 5.28
CA ASN A 51 -78.37 46.23 6.63
C ASN A 51 -78.25 44.70 6.65
N ASN A 52 -79.19 44.00 5.98
CA ASN A 52 -79.15 42.55 5.85
C ASN A 52 -77.92 42.08 5.06
N HIS A 53 -77.54 42.79 3.99
CA HIS A 53 -76.32 42.49 3.24
C HIS A 53 -75.06 42.69 4.09
N LEU A 54 -74.96 43.77 4.87
CA LEU A 54 -73.85 44.02 5.79
C LEU A 54 -73.75 42.95 6.88
N LYS A 55 -74.87 42.49 7.44
CA LYS A 55 -74.89 41.36 8.40
C LYS A 55 -74.36 40.08 7.77
N ARG A 56 -74.76 39.77 6.53
CA ARG A 56 -74.24 38.60 5.79
C ARG A 56 -72.74 38.71 5.52
N LEU A 57 -72.26 39.89 5.11
CA LEU A 57 -70.82 40.14 4.92
C LEU A 57 -70.03 40.00 6.23
N ALA A 58 -70.55 40.52 7.35
CA ALA A 58 -69.91 40.38 8.65
C ALA A 58 -69.81 38.91 9.09
N SER A 59 -70.89 38.14 8.90
CA SER A 59 -70.91 36.70 9.18
C SER A 59 -69.95 35.92 8.27
N ALA A 60 -69.94 36.21 6.96
CA ALA A 60 -69.01 35.59 6.02
C ALA A 60 -67.55 35.91 6.37
N LYS A 61 -67.25 37.16 6.75
CA LYS A 61 -65.92 37.56 7.22
C LYS A 61 -65.52 36.83 8.51
N GLY A 62 -66.45 36.67 9.45
CA GLY A 62 -66.24 35.85 10.66
C GLY A 62 -65.86 34.41 10.31
N ALA A 63 -66.64 33.76 9.45
CA ALA A 63 -66.37 32.39 9.01
C ALA A 63 -65.03 32.24 8.26
N ILE A 64 -64.63 33.23 7.47
CA ILE A 64 -63.30 33.25 6.81
C ILE A 64 -62.18 33.36 7.86
N ASN A 65 -62.33 34.26 8.83
CA ASN A 65 -61.33 34.43 9.89
C ASN A 65 -61.19 33.16 10.75
N ASP A 66 -62.30 32.51 11.10
CA ASP A 66 -62.28 31.27 11.88
C ASP A 66 -61.58 30.13 11.11
N ARG A 67 -61.87 30.00 9.81
CA ARG A 67 -61.16 29.05 8.93
C ARG A 67 -59.67 29.38 8.85
N GLN A 68 -59.32 30.65 8.69
CA GLN A 68 -57.91 31.08 8.63
C GLN A 68 -57.19 30.77 9.94
N ALA A 69 -57.80 31.05 11.10
CA ALA A 69 -57.24 30.72 12.42
C ALA A 69 -57.04 29.20 12.57
N GLY A 70 -58.01 28.39 12.13
CA GLY A 70 -57.89 26.93 12.12
C GLY A 70 -56.74 26.42 11.24
N HIS A 71 -56.57 27.01 10.04
CA HIS A 71 -55.44 26.67 9.15
C HIS A 71 -54.09 27.04 9.76
N ILE A 72 -53.95 28.23 10.36
CA ILE A 72 -52.73 28.66 11.04
C ILE A 72 -52.39 27.70 12.19
N HIS A 73 -53.40 27.33 13.01
CA HIS A 73 -53.20 26.40 14.11
C HIS A 73 -52.72 25.03 13.62
N ARG A 74 -53.39 24.46 12.60
CA ARG A 74 -52.99 23.17 12.02
C ARG A 74 -51.58 23.19 11.43
N LEU A 75 -51.21 24.28 10.74
CA LEU A 75 -49.84 24.46 10.22
C LEU A 75 -48.82 24.55 11.35
N SER A 76 -49.10 25.30 12.41
CA SER A 76 -48.21 25.40 13.57
C SER A 76 -48.00 24.05 14.26
N GLN A 77 -49.05 23.25 14.38
CA GLN A 77 -48.98 21.91 14.95
C GLN A 77 -48.17 20.95 14.07
N LYS A 78 -48.38 20.99 12.74
CA LYS A 78 -47.58 20.20 11.79
C LYS A 78 -46.10 20.54 11.89
N HIS A 79 -45.78 21.84 11.92
CA HIS A 79 -44.40 22.30 12.03
C HIS A 79 -43.75 21.87 13.35
N ALA A 80 -44.47 21.96 14.47
CA ALA A 80 -43.98 21.48 15.76
C ALA A 80 -43.70 19.97 15.76
N ALA A 81 -44.57 19.17 15.13
CA ALA A 81 -44.38 17.73 14.99
C ALA A 81 -43.19 17.37 14.09
N GLU A 82 -43.01 18.10 12.97
CA GLU A 82 -41.86 17.94 12.08
C GLU A 82 -40.54 18.28 12.80
N LEU A 83 -40.50 19.37 13.57
CA LEU A 83 -39.32 19.74 14.36
C LEU A 83 -38.97 18.67 15.40
N GLN A 84 -39.98 18.11 16.09
CA GLN A 84 -39.77 17.03 17.04
C GLN A 84 -39.25 15.76 16.34
N HIS A 85 -39.78 15.44 15.17
CA HIS A 85 -39.31 14.29 14.39
C HIS A 85 -37.87 14.46 13.93
N VAL A 86 -37.51 15.62 13.36
CA VAL A 86 -36.13 15.90 12.94
C VAL A 86 -35.17 15.85 14.13
N LYS A 87 -35.57 16.41 15.28
CA LYS A 87 -34.77 16.32 16.51
C LYS A 87 -34.55 14.87 16.94
N PHE A 88 -35.62 14.07 16.97
CA PHE A 88 -35.54 12.66 17.33
C PHE A 88 -34.61 11.87 16.40
N VAL A 89 -34.72 12.07 15.08
CA VAL A 89 -33.86 11.40 14.10
C VAL A 89 -32.41 11.84 14.25
N ASN A 90 -32.15 13.13 14.54
CA ASN A 90 -30.79 13.62 14.78
C ASN A 90 -30.19 13.01 16.05
N ASP A 91 -30.96 12.95 17.14
CA ASP A 91 -30.53 12.32 18.40
C ASP A 91 -30.21 10.83 18.17
N GLN A 92 -31.04 10.11 17.40
CA GLN A 92 -30.84 8.71 17.04
C GLN A 92 -29.56 8.50 16.20
N ILE A 93 -29.35 9.31 15.16
CA ILE A 93 -28.12 9.25 14.33
C ILE A 93 -26.89 9.57 15.17
N SER A 94 -26.98 10.58 16.04
CA SER A 94 -25.88 10.97 16.93
C SER A 94 -25.53 9.86 17.92
N GLU A 95 -26.52 9.14 18.43
CA GLU A 95 -26.30 8.01 19.33
C GLU A 95 -25.71 6.80 18.60
N SER A 96 -26.20 6.50 17.39
CA SER A 96 -25.62 5.47 16.51
C SER A 96 -24.15 5.76 16.21
N LEU A 97 -23.83 6.98 15.76
CA LEU A 97 -22.46 7.37 15.43
C LEU A 97 -21.53 7.27 16.65
N ARG A 98 -22.02 7.62 17.86
CA ARG A 98 -21.25 7.46 19.09
C ARG A 98 -21.04 6.00 19.46
N ALA A 99 -21.99 5.12 19.18
CA ALA A 99 -21.81 3.68 19.38
C ALA A 99 -20.76 3.14 18.40
N ASP A 100 -20.91 3.43 17.11
CA ASP A 100 -19.98 2.99 16.06
C ASP A 100 -18.55 3.47 16.34
N LEU A 101 -18.38 4.74 16.73
CA LEU A 101 -17.06 5.28 17.10
C LEU A 101 -16.46 4.62 18.35
N ARG A 102 -17.28 4.20 19.33
CA ARG A 102 -16.79 3.47 20.50
C ARG A 102 -16.37 2.05 20.11
N ASP A 103 -17.17 1.36 19.33
CA ASP A 103 -16.87 -0.01 18.87
C ASP A 103 -15.58 -0.01 18.05
N GLU A 104 -15.41 0.99 17.17
CA GLU A 104 -14.20 1.14 16.36
C GLU A 104 -12.98 1.53 17.21
N ALA A 105 -13.14 2.41 18.20
CA ALA A 105 -12.07 2.73 19.14
C ALA A 105 -11.66 1.51 19.97
N GLU A 106 -12.61 0.67 20.40
CA GLU A 106 -12.32 -0.59 21.09
C GLU A 106 -11.63 -1.61 20.18
N ARG A 107 -12.03 -1.68 18.90
CA ARG A 107 -11.38 -2.51 17.88
C ARG A 107 -9.93 -2.09 17.67
N LEU A 108 -9.68 -0.81 17.42
CA LEU A 108 -8.34 -0.25 17.30
C LEU A 108 -7.51 -0.48 18.57
N ALA A 109 -8.09 -0.32 19.76
CA ALA A 109 -7.39 -0.59 21.00
C ALA A 109 -6.99 -2.07 21.16
N LYS A 110 -7.78 -3.01 20.63
CA LYS A 110 -7.43 -4.44 20.60
C LYS A 110 -6.31 -4.71 19.60
N GLU A 111 -6.39 -4.13 18.40
CA GLU A 111 -5.38 -4.26 17.35
C GLU A 111 -4.03 -3.70 17.83
N VAL A 112 -4.00 -2.48 18.36
CA VAL A 112 -2.78 -1.85 18.93
C VAL A 112 -2.16 -2.69 20.04
N LYS A 113 -2.97 -3.35 20.88
CA LYS A 113 -2.45 -4.26 21.91
C LYS A 113 -1.84 -5.55 21.35
N SER A 114 -2.28 -5.99 20.17
CA SER A 114 -1.77 -7.21 19.51
C SER A 114 -0.48 -6.97 18.72
N VAL A 115 -0.26 -5.74 18.22
CA VAL A 115 0.91 -5.38 17.41
C VAL A 115 2.25 -5.69 18.12
N PRO A 116 2.48 -5.36 19.41
CA PRO A 116 3.73 -5.68 20.08
C PRO A 116 4.02 -7.17 20.17
N ALA A 117 2.97 -8.00 20.34
CA ALA A 117 3.12 -9.45 20.39
C ALA A 117 3.57 -9.98 19.01
N ALA A 118 2.86 -9.59 17.95
CA ALA A 118 3.21 -9.97 16.58
C ALA A 118 4.61 -9.48 16.18
N ALA A 119 4.97 -8.24 16.53
CA ALA A 119 6.31 -7.70 16.29
C ALA A 119 7.40 -8.50 17.05
N SER A 120 7.12 -8.91 18.30
CA SER A 120 8.06 -9.73 19.06
C SER A 120 8.24 -11.14 18.51
N GLU A 121 7.19 -11.73 17.93
CA GLU A 121 7.27 -13.03 17.27
C GLU A 121 8.08 -12.95 15.98
N LEU A 122 7.89 -11.88 15.20
CA LEU A 122 8.67 -11.62 13.99
C LEU A 122 10.16 -11.44 14.31
N ILE A 123 10.50 -10.60 15.29
CA ILE A 123 11.89 -10.39 15.72
C ILE A 123 12.52 -11.71 16.20
N LYS A 124 11.80 -12.52 16.96
CA LYS A 124 12.30 -13.85 17.40
C LYS A 124 12.50 -14.82 16.23
N ALA A 125 11.65 -14.76 15.21
CA ALA A 125 11.80 -15.58 14.01
C ALA A 125 13.05 -15.17 13.22
N ASP A 126 13.33 -13.87 13.14
CA ASP A 126 14.55 -13.32 12.53
C ASP A 126 15.79 -13.69 13.34
N ASP A 127 15.77 -13.55 14.67
CA ASP A 127 16.89 -13.95 15.54
C ASP A 127 17.22 -15.45 15.40
N ARG A 128 16.19 -16.30 15.32
CA ARG A 128 16.36 -17.75 15.09
C ARG A 128 17.03 -18.00 13.74
N ALA A 129 16.62 -17.29 12.71
CA ALA A 129 17.21 -17.44 11.39
C ALA A 129 18.64 -16.93 11.30
N LEU A 130 18.97 -15.83 12.00
CA LEU A 130 20.33 -15.37 12.13
C LEU A 130 21.20 -16.39 12.86
N ALA A 131 20.66 -17.06 13.88
CA ALA A 131 21.33 -18.16 14.55
C ALA A 131 21.57 -19.36 13.62
N GLU A 132 20.57 -19.78 12.84
CA GLU A 132 20.70 -20.85 11.83
C GLU A 132 21.75 -20.50 10.77
N LEU A 133 21.79 -19.25 10.31
CA LEU A 133 22.81 -18.79 9.35
C LEU A 133 24.21 -18.84 9.97
N ASN A 134 24.34 -18.46 11.24
CA ASN A 134 25.60 -18.54 11.95
C ASN A 134 26.06 -20.00 12.15
N GLU A 135 25.13 -20.93 12.44
CA GLU A 135 25.43 -22.36 12.50
C GLU A 135 25.87 -22.92 11.15
N LEU A 136 25.23 -22.52 10.04
CA LEU A 136 25.65 -22.90 8.70
C LEU A 136 27.04 -22.36 8.37
N SER A 137 27.34 -21.10 8.74
CA SER A 137 28.67 -20.49 8.58
C SER A 137 29.74 -21.27 9.35
N LEU A 138 29.46 -21.66 10.60
CA LEU A 138 30.34 -22.49 11.40
C LEU A 138 30.52 -23.88 10.80
N CYS A 139 29.46 -24.52 10.29
CA CYS A 139 29.54 -25.82 9.64
C CYS A 139 30.40 -25.79 8.36
N VAL A 140 30.32 -24.71 7.57
CA VAL A 140 31.18 -24.50 6.40
C VAL A 140 32.64 -24.32 6.83
N SER A 141 32.90 -23.57 7.90
CA SER A 141 34.26 -23.38 8.44
C SER A 141 34.87 -24.69 8.94
N VAL A 142 34.10 -25.56 9.62
CA VAL A 142 34.58 -26.85 10.14
C VAL A 142 34.88 -27.84 9.01
N LYS A 143 34.04 -27.89 7.97
CA LYS A 143 34.32 -28.71 6.77
C LYS A 143 35.57 -28.28 6.01
N GLN A 144 35.99 -27.02 6.16
CA GLN A 144 37.21 -26.50 5.57
C GLN A 144 38.47 -26.95 6.33
N GLU A 145 38.37 -27.25 7.63
CA GLU A 145 39.43 -27.90 8.41
C GLU A 145 39.53 -29.40 8.08
N ASP A 146 38.44 -30.10 7.81
CA ASP A 146 38.49 -31.51 7.35
C ASP A 146 39.09 -31.67 5.94
N ALA A 147 39.20 -30.58 5.17
CA ALA A 147 39.94 -30.57 3.90
C ALA A 147 41.48 -30.71 4.07
N LEU A 148 41.98 -30.71 5.32
CA LEU A 148 43.40 -30.83 5.65
C LEU A 148 44.03 -32.19 5.28
N GLU A 149 43.27 -33.24 4.98
CA GLU A 149 43.90 -34.54 4.72
C GLU A 149 44.28 -34.80 3.25
N VAL A 150 43.71 -34.10 2.26
CA VAL A 150 44.02 -34.40 0.84
C VAL A 150 45.43 -33.94 0.47
N ASP A 151 45.84 -32.76 0.93
CA ASP A 151 47.17 -32.21 0.67
C ASP A 151 48.27 -32.96 1.44
N GLU A 152 47.99 -33.36 2.69
CA GLU A 152 48.90 -34.20 3.48
C GLU A 152 49.02 -35.61 2.91
N LEU A 153 47.91 -36.19 2.45
CA LEU A 153 47.89 -37.49 1.78
C LEU A 153 48.63 -37.47 0.44
N GLN A 154 48.47 -36.41 -0.35
CA GLN A 154 49.25 -36.18 -1.58
C GLN A 154 50.75 -36.15 -1.27
N ALA A 155 51.19 -35.36 -0.28
CA ALA A 155 52.59 -35.27 0.12
C ALA A 155 53.15 -36.64 0.58
N ARG A 156 52.32 -37.43 1.27
CA ARG A 156 52.67 -38.79 1.69
C ARG A 156 52.80 -39.75 0.49
N VAL A 157 51.90 -39.67 -0.48
CA VAL A 157 51.98 -40.48 -1.71
C VAL A 157 53.20 -40.11 -2.53
N ASP A 158 53.52 -38.83 -2.68
CA ASP A 158 54.72 -38.38 -3.40
C ASP A 158 56.01 -38.89 -2.72
N LYS A 159 56.01 -38.96 -1.39
CA LYS A 159 57.11 -39.54 -0.61
C LYS A 159 57.22 -41.05 -0.81
N LEU A 160 56.10 -41.77 -0.78
CA LEU A 160 56.08 -43.22 -1.01
C LEU A 160 56.50 -43.58 -2.44
N THR A 161 56.05 -42.81 -3.43
CA THR A 161 56.36 -43.00 -4.85
C THR A 161 57.85 -42.81 -5.12
N ARG A 162 58.47 -41.79 -4.50
CA ARG A 162 59.93 -41.60 -4.51
C ARG A 162 60.70 -42.74 -3.84
N ALA A 163 60.21 -43.24 -2.70
CA ALA A 163 60.84 -44.37 -2.02
C ALA A 163 60.75 -45.66 -2.85
N LEU A 164 59.62 -45.88 -3.53
CA LEU A 164 59.40 -47.03 -4.40
C LEU A 164 60.30 -46.98 -5.64
N HIS A 165 60.48 -45.79 -6.22
CA HIS A 165 61.43 -45.54 -7.30
C HIS A 165 62.85 -45.96 -6.89
N LEU A 166 63.35 -45.42 -5.78
CA LEU A 166 64.68 -45.76 -5.25
C LEU A 166 64.82 -47.28 -5.01
N PHE A 167 63.83 -47.91 -4.38
CA PHE A 167 63.89 -49.34 -4.06
C PHE A 167 63.91 -50.22 -5.33
N ARG A 168 63.06 -49.92 -6.32
CA ARG A 168 63.04 -50.66 -7.60
C ARG A 168 64.33 -50.43 -8.39
N ALA A 169 64.84 -49.20 -8.42
CA ALA A 169 66.08 -48.88 -9.09
C ALA A 169 67.23 -49.69 -8.49
N THR A 170 67.44 -49.61 -7.17
CA THR A 170 68.48 -50.39 -6.49
C THR A 170 68.31 -51.90 -6.73
N ALA A 171 67.10 -52.44 -6.66
CA ALA A 171 66.88 -53.87 -6.91
C ALA A 171 67.23 -54.32 -8.34
N VAL A 172 66.97 -53.47 -9.35
CA VAL A 172 67.36 -53.75 -10.74
C VAL A 172 68.88 -53.65 -10.88
N LYS A 173 69.49 -52.62 -10.29
CA LYS A 173 70.94 -52.40 -10.26
C LYS A 173 71.67 -53.58 -9.60
N ASP A 174 71.27 -53.99 -8.40
CA ASP A 174 71.84 -55.15 -7.68
C ASP A 174 71.71 -56.45 -8.49
N ARG A 175 70.59 -56.64 -9.20
CA ARG A 175 70.39 -57.81 -10.05
C ARG A 175 71.27 -57.77 -11.29
N PHE A 176 71.50 -56.58 -11.85
CA PHE A 176 72.40 -56.37 -12.97
C PHE A 176 73.85 -56.63 -12.56
N ASP A 177 74.30 -56.05 -11.45
CA ASP A 177 75.62 -56.31 -10.84
C ASP A 177 75.87 -57.80 -10.61
N ARG A 178 74.87 -58.50 -10.06
CA ARG A 178 74.97 -59.94 -9.85
C ARG A 178 75.15 -60.72 -11.15
N ILE A 179 74.35 -60.42 -12.18
CA ILE A 179 74.46 -61.09 -13.49
C ILE A 179 75.81 -60.77 -14.13
N TYR A 180 76.28 -59.53 -14.02
CA TYR A 180 77.58 -59.11 -14.51
C TYR A 180 78.72 -59.90 -13.83
N LEU A 181 78.73 -59.98 -12.50
CA LEU A 181 79.71 -60.77 -11.74
C LEU A 181 79.62 -62.28 -12.04
N GLU A 182 78.40 -62.84 -12.17
CA GLU A 182 78.20 -64.23 -12.56
C GLU A 182 78.72 -64.50 -13.98
N SER A 183 78.59 -63.54 -14.91
CA SER A 183 79.10 -63.64 -16.28
C SER A 183 80.62 -63.55 -16.37
N LEU A 184 81.25 -62.69 -15.57
CA LEU A 184 82.71 -62.63 -15.43
C LEU A 184 83.25 -63.93 -14.85
N HIS A 185 82.60 -64.47 -13.81
CA HIS A 185 83.00 -65.74 -13.22
C HIS A 185 82.86 -66.91 -14.21
N ALA A 186 81.78 -66.94 -15.01
CA ALA A 186 81.60 -67.94 -16.06
C ALA A 186 82.64 -67.83 -17.18
N ALA A 187 83.05 -66.62 -17.55
CA ALA A 187 84.09 -66.36 -18.54
C ALA A 187 85.47 -66.81 -18.03
N ASP A 188 85.83 -66.54 -16.78
CA ASP A 188 87.08 -67.00 -16.15
C ASP A 188 87.18 -68.52 -16.08
N VAL A 189 86.08 -69.19 -15.72
CA VAL A 189 86.02 -70.66 -15.66
C VAL A 189 86.11 -71.29 -17.06
N ALA A 190 85.55 -70.63 -18.08
CA ALA A 190 85.63 -71.08 -19.48
C ALA A 190 87.00 -70.81 -20.13
N ALA A 191 87.72 -69.77 -19.70
CA ALA A 191 89.01 -69.36 -20.27
C ALA A 191 90.21 -70.16 -19.73
N GLY A 192 90.04 -70.96 -18.66
CA GLY A 192 91.03 -71.92 -18.19
C GLY A 192 92.43 -71.32 -17.96
N ILE A 193 92.62 -70.63 -16.83
CA ILE A 193 93.89 -70.15 -16.25
C ILE A 193 94.94 -69.81 -17.34
N ARG A 194 94.81 -68.63 -17.94
CA ARG A 194 95.91 -68.03 -18.71
C ARG A 194 96.22 -66.64 -18.18
N ASP A 195 97.49 -66.52 -17.82
CA ASP A 195 98.30 -65.39 -17.40
C ASP A 195 97.64 -64.07 -16.99
N VAL A 196 97.93 -63.76 -15.72
CA VAL A 196 97.90 -62.46 -15.09
C VAL A 196 99.05 -61.62 -15.67
N HIS A 197 98.82 -60.92 -16.77
CA HIS A 197 99.35 -59.56 -16.90
C HIS A 197 98.88 -58.85 -18.18
N ASP A 198 98.49 -57.60 -17.96
CA ASP A 198 98.70 -56.46 -18.86
C ASP A 198 97.75 -56.35 -20.04
N VAL A 199 96.57 -55.74 -19.79
CA VAL A 199 96.13 -54.63 -20.64
C VAL A 199 95.30 -53.65 -19.81
N SER A 200 95.88 -52.49 -19.49
CA SER A 200 95.09 -51.28 -19.26
C SER A 200 94.58 -50.84 -20.64
N ASP A 201 93.52 -51.51 -21.10
CA ASP A 201 92.97 -51.38 -22.45
C ASP A 201 91.92 -50.26 -22.43
N PRO A 202 91.83 -49.37 -23.45
CA PRO A 202 90.72 -48.42 -23.59
C PRO A 202 89.33 -49.08 -23.59
N ALA A 203 89.26 -50.41 -23.72
CA ALA A 203 88.05 -51.21 -23.58
C ALA A 203 87.48 -51.21 -22.14
N GLU A 204 88.31 -51.11 -21.09
CA GLU A 204 87.82 -51.06 -19.70
C GLU A 204 87.16 -49.71 -19.39
N SER A 205 87.79 -48.61 -19.84
CA SER A 205 87.24 -47.26 -19.69
C SER A 205 85.94 -47.04 -20.46
N THR A 206 85.80 -47.65 -21.64
CA THR A 206 84.56 -47.59 -22.42
C THR A 206 83.46 -48.43 -21.79
N ALA A 207 83.79 -49.59 -21.22
CA ALA A 207 82.83 -50.40 -20.46
C ALA A 207 82.32 -49.72 -19.18
N GLU A 208 83.17 -48.96 -18.47
CA GLU A 208 82.76 -48.17 -17.30
C GLU A 208 81.80 -47.03 -17.67
N GLU A 209 82.06 -46.34 -18.79
CA GLU A 209 81.16 -45.30 -19.31
C GLU A 209 79.82 -45.89 -19.77
N GLU A 210 79.83 -47.03 -20.47
CA GLU A 210 78.61 -47.74 -20.87
C GLU A 210 77.80 -48.24 -19.67
N LEU A 211 78.45 -48.77 -18.63
CA LEU A 211 77.81 -49.14 -17.37
C LEU A 211 77.18 -47.94 -16.67
N SER A 212 77.91 -46.82 -16.59
CA SER A 212 77.40 -45.59 -15.98
C SER A 212 76.18 -45.05 -16.74
N SER A 213 76.22 -45.07 -18.08
CA SER A 213 75.08 -44.71 -18.93
C SER A 213 73.88 -45.65 -18.72
N LEU A 214 74.13 -46.96 -18.57
CA LEU A 214 73.08 -47.93 -18.32
C LEU A 214 72.44 -47.75 -16.93
N TYR A 215 73.23 -47.34 -15.94
CA TYR A 215 72.73 -47.04 -14.60
C TYR A 215 71.79 -45.83 -14.57
N GLU A 216 72.08 -44.80 -15.35
CA GLU A 216 71.18 -43.66 -15.55
C GLU A 216 69.91 -44.08 -16.31
N GLU A 217 70.04 -44.89 -17.36
CA GLU A 217 68.88 -45.40 -18.12
C GLU A 217 67.97 -46.29 -17.25
N ILE A 218 68.53 -47.12 -16.37
CA ILE A 218 67.76 -47.89 -15.39
C ILE A 218 66.98 -46.96 -14.45
N ASP A 219 67.60 -45.87 -13.97
CA ASP A 219 66.91 -44.90 -13.12
C ASP A 219 65.77 -44.19 -13.87
N ASP A 220 65.99 -43.80 -15.13
CA ASP A 220 64.97 -43.17 -15.97
C ASP A 220 63.80 -44.11 -16.29
N MET A 221 64.10 -45.36 -16.68
CA MET A 221 63.07 -46.37 -16.92
C MET A 221 62.27 -46.68 -15.67
N VAL A 222 62.92 -46.88 -14.53
CA VAL A 222 62.21 -47.16 -13.26
C VAL A 222 61.41 -45.94 -12.83
N THR A 223 61.91 -44.72 -13.03
CA THR A 223 61.15 -43.48 -12.79
C THR A 223 59.89 -43.48 -13.63
N MET A 224 60.01 -43.75 -14.93
CA MET A 224 58.88 -43.75 -15.86
C MET A 224 57.84 -44.82 -15.50
N VAL A 225 58.27 -46.05 -15.17
CA VAL A 225 57.37 -47.15 -14.78
C VAL A 225 56.67 -46.85 -13.46
N VAL A 226 57.39 -46.37 -12.44
CA VAL A 226 56.79 -46.02 -11.14
C VAL A 226 55.85 -44.82 -11.26
N ALA A 227 56.21 -43.82 -12.09
CA ALA A 227 55.32 -42.71 -12.41
C ALA A 227 54.07 -43.17 -13.16
N HIS A 228 54.20 -44.07 -14.13
CA HIS A 228 53.07 -44.60 -14.89
C HIS A 228 52.12 -45.45 -14.02
N ASP A 229 52.66 -46.43 -13.29
CA ASP A 229 51.86 -47.43 -12.57
C ASP A 229 51.23 -46.88 -11.27
N HIS A 230 51.89 -45.91 -10.63
CA HIS A 230 51.49 -45.45 -9.31
C HIS A 230 51.32 -43.93 -9.24
N GLY A 231 52.25 -43.14 -9.80
CA GLY A 231 52.20 -41.68 -9.71
C GLY A 231 51.02 -41.06 -10.47
N ASN A 232 50.84 -41.43 -11.73
CA ASN A 232 49.84 -40.84 -12.62
C ASN A 232 48.42 -41.26 -12.23
N ALA A 233 48.20 -42.55 -11.94
CA ALA A 233 46.90 -43.04 -11.52
C ALA A 233 46.43 -42.41 -10.20
N LEU A 234 47.32 -42.29 -9.21
CA LEU A 234 47.00 -41.61 -7.95
C LEU A 234 46.83 -40.10 -8.15
N GLY A 235 47.67 -39.47 -8.99
CA GLY A 235 47.55 -38.06 -9.32
C GLY A 235 46.20 -37.69 -9.95
N VAL A 236 45.70 -38.51 -10.88
CA VAL A 236 44.36 -38.33 -11.48
C VAL A 236 43.28 -38.51 -10.41
N ALA A 237 43.37 -39.54 -9.57
CA ALA A 237 42.40 -39.76 -8.49
C ALA A 237 42.34 -38.59 -7.49
N PHE A 238 43.49 -38.00 -7.13
CA PHE A 238 43.53 -36.82 -6.27
C PHE A 238 42.94 -35.58 -6.94
N GLN A 239 43.15 -35.41 -8.25
CA GLN A 239 42.52 -34.33 -9.01
C GLN A 239 41.00 -34.51 -9.07
N ASP A 240 40.52 -35.73 -9.30
CA ASP A 240 39.09 -36.05 -9.31
C ASP A 240 38.45 -35.80 -7.94
N ILE A 241 39.11 -36.20 -6.85
CA ILE A 241 38.65 -35.93 -5.48
C ILE A 241 38.60 -34.43 -5.20
N ARG A 242 39.64 -33.67 -5.58
CA ARG A 242 39.63 -32.20 -5.44
C ARG A 242 38.52 -31.56 -6.26
N HIS A 243 38.29 -32.02 -7.49
CA HIS A 243 37.21 -31.51 -8.33
C HIS A 243 35.84 -31.82 -7.74
N ALA A 244 35.62 -33.03 -7.20
CA ALA A 244 34.39 -33.41 -6.52
C ALA A 244 34.15 -32.57 -5.27
N GLN A 245 35.17 -32.38 -4.42
CA GLN A 245 35.09 -31.51 -3.24
C GLN A 245 34.80 -30.05 -3.61
N MET A 246 35.44 -29.54 -4.67
CA MET A 246 35.19 -28.18 -5.16
C MET A 246 33.77 -28.03 -5.72
N GLN A 247 33.24 -29.05 -6.39
CA GLN A 247 31.86 -29.05 -6.87
C GLN A 247 30.85 -29.15 -5.73
N GLU A 248 31.10 -29.98 -4.72
CA GLU A 248 30.22 -30.09 -3.55
C GLU A 248 30.17 -28.78 -2.77
N THR A 249 31.33 -28.18 -2.50
CA THR A 249 31.40 -26.87 -1.83
C THR A 249 30.73 -25.77 -2.65
N ARG A 250 30.88 -25.77 -3.98
CA ARG A 250 30.14 -24.86 -4.88
C ARG A 250 28.64 -25.09 -4.80
N ALA A 251 28.17 -26.33 -4.90
CA ALA A 251 26.74 -26.64 -4.83
C ALA A 251 26.13 -26.27 -3.48
N THR A 252 26.85 -26.49 -2.37
CA THR A 252 26.39 -26.05 -1.04
C THR A 252 26.36 -24.53 -0.93
N ASN A 253 27.36 -23.84 -1.50
CA ASN A 253 27.41 -22.38 -1.51
C ASN A 253 26.33 -21.78 -2.40
N GLU A 254 26.08 -22.33 -3.58
CA GLU A 254 24.99 -21.93 -4.48
C GLU A 254 23.64 -22.09 -3.79
N LYS A 255 23.38 -23.23 -3.15
CA LYS A 255 22.14 -23.45 -2.40
C LYS A 255 21.99 -22.50 -1.21
N ALA A 256 23.09 -22.18 -0.51
CA ALA A 256 23.08 -21.19 0.56
C ALA A 256 22.81 -19.78 0.02
N LEU A 257 23.41 -19.41 -1.12
CA LEU A 257 23.19 -18.13 -1.80
C LEU A 257 21.75 -18.00 -2.31
N GLU A 258 21.19 -19.02 -2.95
CA GLU A 258 19.79 -19.06 -3.39
C GLU A 258 18.83 -18.87 -2.21
N GLY A 259 19.07 -19.56 -1.09
CA GLY A 259 18.30 -19.39 0.14
C GLY A 259 18.40 -17.98 0.71
N LEU A 260 19.59 -17.36 0.63
CA LEU A 260 19.82 -15.99 1.11
C LEU A 260 19.16 -14.95 0.19
N THR A 261 19.22 -15.14 -1.14
CA THR A 261 18.57 -14.27 -2.13
C THR A 261 17.06 -14.30 -1.98
N ALA A 262 16.44 -15.50 -1.96
CA ALA A 262 15.00 -15.63 -1.76
C ALA A 262 14.53 -14.93 -0.48
N ARG A 263 15.38 -14.97 0.57
CA ARG A 263 15.09 -14.32 1.84
C ARG A 263 15.26 -12.80 1.79
N VAL A 264 16.29 -12.30 1.10
CA VAL A 264 16.43 -10.85 0.84
C VAL A 264 15.22 -10.33 0.07
N ASP A 265 14.71 -11.07 -0.90
CA ASP A 265 13.50 -10.68 -1.65
C ASP A 265 12.28 -10.60 -0.72
N THR A 266 12.11 -11.55 0.21
CA THR A 266 11.03 -11.49 1.22
C THR A 266 11.16 -10.27 2.15
N LEU A 267 12.38 -9.93 2.60
CA LEU A 267 12.62 -8.75 3.43
C LEU A 267 12.41 -7.45 2.65
N GLN A 268 12.77 -7.42 1.37
CA GLN A 268 12.52 -6.26 0.50
C GLN A 268 11.02 -6.04 0.27
N ALA A 269 10.25 -7.12 0.04
CA ALA A 269 8.80 -7.04 -0.07
C ALA A 269 8.17 -6.49 1.23
N GLN A 270 8.55 -7.05 2.39
CA GLN A 270 8.07 -6.56 3.68
C GLN A 270 8.43 -5.08 3.93
N ARG A 271 9.65 -4.68 3.57
CA ARG A 271 10.08 -3.28 3.68
C ARG A 271 9.25 -2.36 2.77
N HIS A 272 8.89 -2.82 1.58
CA HIS A 272 8.03 -2.08 0.67
C HIS A 272 6.63 -1.86 1.28
N ASP A 273 6.03 -2.92 1.82
CA ASP A 273 4.72 -2.86 2.49
C ASP A 273 4.74 -1.87 3.67
N LEU A 274 5.82 -1.87 4.46
CA LEU A 274 6.01 -0.91 5.56
C LEU A 274 6.14 0.54 5.07
N HIS A 275 6.85 0.78 3.97
CA HIS A 275 6.93 2.12 3.36
C HIS A 275 5.59 2.58 2.81
N GLU A 276 4.82 1.67 2.20
CA GLU A 276 3.46 1.97 1.76
C GLU A 276 2.57 2.36 2.95
N LEU A 277 2.65 1.60 4.05
CA LEU A 277 1.89 1.88 5.25
C LEU A 277 2.32 3.20 5.92
N GLU A 278 3.62 3.51 5.95
CA GLU A 278 4.14 4.82 6.40
C GLU A 278 3.63 5.97 5.52
N ALA A 279 3.59 5.77 4.20
CA ALA A 279 3.05 6.77 3.27
C ALA A 279 1.55 7.00 3.50
N GLN A 280 0.78 5.94 3.74
CA GLN A 280 -0.64 6.04 4.09
C GLN A 280 -0.86 6.77 5.43
N LEU A 281 -0.04 6.47 6.44
CA LEU A 281 -0.09 7.19 7.73
C LEU A 281 0.24 8.67 7.57
N ARG A 282 1.25 9.02 6.77
CA ARG A 282 1.58 10.42 6.47
C ARG A 282 0.46 11.16 5.74
N LEU A 283 -0.31 10.47 4.88
CA LEU A 283 -1.48 11.07 4.24
C LEU A 283 -2.57 11.39 5.27
N ILE A 284 -2.79 10.49 6.24
CA ILE A 284 -3.74 10.71 7.34
C ILE A 284 -3.28 11.88 8.23
N GLU A 285 -2.00 11.90 8.63
CA GLU A 285 -1.43 12.98 9.44
C GLU A 285 -1.46 14.35 8.71
N ALA A 286 -1.25 14.35 7.40
CA ALA A 286 -1.32 15.57 6.59
C ALA A 286 -2.76 16.10 6.45
N ASP A 287 -3.76 15.22 6.43
CA ASP A 287 -5.19 15.61 6.41
C ASP A 287 -5.67 16.14 7.79
N ASP A 288 -4.98 15.73 8.87
CA ASP A 288 -5.13 16.29 10.23
C ASP A 288 -4.34 17.60 10.47
N GLY A 289 -3.70 18.16 9.44
CA GLY A 289 -3.11 19.50 9.46
C GLY A 289 -4.11 20.56 9.96
N PRO A 290 -3.65 21.64 10.63
CA PRO A 290 -4.38 22.38 11.65
C PRO A 290 -5.71 22.94 11.14
N ARG A 291 -6.77 22.14 11.25
CA ARG A 291 -8.14 22.61 11.17
C ARG A 291 -8.39 23.45 12.43
N ARG A 292 -8.10 24.74 12.26
CA ARG A 292 -8.68 25.91 12.94
C ARG A 292 -9.14 25.67 14.37
N ASN A 293 -8.36 26.21 15.30
CA ASN A 293 -8.75 26.72 16.60
C ASN A 293 -9.75 25.84 17.37
N PRO A 294 -9.34 25.15 18.46
CA PRO A 294 -10.31 24.63 19.40
C PRO A 294 -11.14 25.83 19.85
N VAL A 295 -12.42 25.88 19.44
CA VAL A 295 -13.39 26.75 20.06
C VAL A 295 -13.42 26.27 21.50
N THR A 296 -12.72 27.00 22.36
CA THR A 296 -12.82 26.92 23.80
C THR A 296 -14.26 27.24 24.15
N VAL A 297 -15.11 26.22 24.09
CA VAL A 297 -16.40 26.22 24.79
C VAL A 297 -16.02 26.14 26.26
N ALA A 298 -15.78 27.31 26.83
CA ALA A 298 -15.71 27.49 28.26
C ALA A 298 -16.97 26.85 28.84
N ALA A 299 -16.78 25.74 29.55
CA ALA A 299 -17.82 25.06 30.30
C ALA A 299 -18.30 26.01 31.41
N ARG A 300 -19.26 26.87 31.06
CA ARG A 300 -20.08 27.56 32.05
C ARG A 300 -21.30 26.71 32.27
N ALA A 301 -21.20 25.88 33.31
CA ALA A 301 -22.27 25.05 33.81
C ALA A 301 -23.52 25.91 34.12
N GLY A 302 -24.68 25.39 33.71
CA GLY A 302 -25.98 25.74 34.27
C GLY A 302 -26.77 26.81 33.53
N SER A 303 -27.44 26.44 32.42
CA SER A 303 -28.76 26.97 32.08
C SER A 303 -29.36 26.20 30.89
N ASN A 304 -30.62 25.80 30.98
CA ASN A 304 -31.35 24.92 30.05
C ASN A 304 -31.76 25.56 28.71
N ASP A 305 -30.99 26.52 28.17
CA ASP A 305 -31.35 27.30 26.97
C ASP A 305 -30.40 27.08 25.77
N THR A 306 -29.77 25.91 25.66
CA THR A 306 -28.80 25.62 24.57
C THR A 306 -29.43 25.64 23.16
N ALA A 307 -30.72 25.35 23.03
CA ALA A 307 -31.43 25.46 21.75
C ALA A 307 -31.59 26.92 21.30
N GLY A 308 -31.74 27.86 22.25
CA GLY A 308 -31.83 29.29 21.96
C GLY A 308 -30.49 29.86 21.49
N THR A 309 -29.38 29.45 22.11
CA THR A 309 -28.04 29.97 21.80
C THR A 309 -27.52 29.49 20.45
N ALA A 310 -27.74 28.22 20.08
CA ALA A 310 -27.36 27.72 18.76
C ALA A 310 -28.20 28.34 17.63
N ALA A 311 -29.51 28.51 17.86
CA ALA A 311 -30.38 29.21 16.93
C ALA A 311 -30.01 30.69 16.79
N HIS A 312 -29.63 31.37 17.89
CA HIS A 312 -29.13 32.74 17.84
C HIS A 312 -27.80 32.84 17.12
N ALA A 313 -26.86 31.92 17.35
CA ALA A 313 -25.58 31.90 16.65
C ALA A 313 -25.77 31.71 15.14
N LEU A 314 -26.67 30.81 14.71
CA LEU A 314 -27.02 30.65 13.28
C LEU A 314 -27.71 31.89 12.70
N LEU A 315 -28.67 32.48 13.42
CA LEU A 315 -29.37 33.70 12.98
C LEU A 315 -28.40 34.89 12.85
N GLN A 316 -27.41 34.98 13.75
CA GLN A 316 -26.38 36.01 13.73
C GLN A 316 -25.36 35.79 12.61
N HIS A 317 -24.98 34.53 12.33
CA HIS A 317 -24.12 34.17 11.20
C HIS A 317 -24.81 34.41 9.84
N LEU A 318 -26.14 34.36 9.81
CA LEU A 318 -26.97 34.67 8.65
C LEU A 318 -27.37 36.16 8.57
N ASN A 319 -26.93 37.01 9.51
CA ASN A 319 -27.30 38.44 9.61
C ASN A 319 -28.82 38.69 9.64
N ILE A 320 -29.59 37.78 10.24
CA ILE A 320 -31.04 37.88 10.37
C ILE A 320 -31.34 38.57 11.71
N SER A 321 -31.49 39.89 11.68
CA SER A 321 -31.93 40.68 12.84
C SER A 321 -33.33 40.24 13.25
N THR A 322 -33.53 39.93 14.54
CA THR A 322 -34.80 39.45 15.10
C THR A 322 -35.89 40.54 15.22
N HIS A 323 -35.65 41.73 14.69
CA HIS A 323 -36.67 42.76 14.63
C HIS A 323 -37.69 42.44 13.53
N VAL A 324 -38.85 41.94 13.94
CA VAL A 324 -40.06 41.83 13.11
C VAL A 324 -40.48 43.23 12.66
N ARG A 325 -39.98 43.66 11.50
CA ARG A 325 -40.68 44.65 10.67
C ARG A 325 -40.28 44.50 9.21
N GLU A 326 -41.34 44.33 8.41
CA GLU A 326 -41.44 44.49 6.97
C GLU A 326 -41.25 43.21 6.12
N MET A 327 -42.31 42.85 5.39
CA MET A 327 -42.32 41.76 4.39
C MET A 327 -41.27 41.94 3.28
N SER A 328 -40.71 43.13 3.10
CA SER A 328 -39.58 43.41 2.21
C SER A 328 -38.30 42.66 2.63
N GLN A 329 -38.15 42.29 3.90
CA GLN A 329 -37.04 41.48 4.38
C GLN A 329 -37.20 39.99 4.03
N ILE A 330 -38.45 39.49 3.94
CA ILE A 330 -38.73 38.09 3.56
C ILE A 330 -38.38 37.86 2.09
N THR A 331 -38.76 38.78 1.20
CA THR A 331 -38.34 38.73 -0.22
C THR A 331 -36.82 38.88 -0.38
N GLY A 332 -36.18 39.65 0.51
CA GLY A 332 -34.72 39.75 0.58
C GLY A 332 -34.04 38.46 1.02
N LEU A 333 -34.64 37.73 1.97
CA LEU A 333 -34.15 36.42 2.40
C LEU A 333 -34.28 35.36 1.31
N ASP A 334 -35.39 35.33 0.58
CA ASP A 334 -35.58 34.41 -0.55
C ASP A 334 -34.48 34.61 -1.61
N SER A 335 -34.17 35.87 -1.95
CA SER A 335 -33.10 36.18 -2.90
C SER A 335 -31.70 35.77 -2.41
N LYS A 336 -31.45 35.82 -1.08
CA LYS A 336 -30.20 35.36 -0.47
C LYS A 336 -30.12 33.84 -0.46
N LEU A 337 -31.24 33.17 -0.20
CA LEU A 337 -31.33 31.72 -0.19
C LEU A 337 -31.14 31.17 -1.61
N ASP A 338 -31.75 31.79 -2.62
CA ASP A 338 -31.48 31.51 -4.04
C ASP A 338 -30.01 31.75 -4.41
N GLY A 339 -29.40 32.82 -3.87
CA GLY A 339 -27.98 33.10 -4.06
C GLY A 339 -27.09 31.98 -3.49
N LEU A 340 -27.39 31.54 -2.27
CA LEU A 340 -26.67 30.44 -1.61
C LEU A 340 -26.85 29.11 -2.37
N THR A 341 -28.08 28.79 -2.77
CA THR A 341 -28.39 27.61 -3.57
C THR A 341 -27.58 27.61 -4.87
N ARG A 342 -27.55 28.72 -5.60
CA ARG A 342 -26.73 28.84 -6.83
C ARG A 342 -25.23 28.72 -6.57
N THR A 343 -24.73 29.23 -5.45
CA THR A 343 -23.31 29.05 -5.09
C THR A 343 -22.98 27.61 -4.74
N LEU A 344 -23.85 26.93 -4.00
CA LEU A 344 -23.72 25.52 -3.67
C LEU A 344 -23.82 24.64 -4.92
N GLU A 345 -24.77 24.91 -5.81
CA GLU A 345 -24.88 24.24 -7.11
C GLU A 345 -23.60 24.43 -7.93
N ARG A 346 -23.08 25.66 -8.04
CA ARG A 346 -21.83 25.94 -8.76
C ARG A 346 -20.63 25.21 -8.15
N GLN A 347 -20.51 25.22 -6.82
CA GLN A 347 -19.43 24.52 -6.12
C GLN A 347 -19.55 23.00 -6.30
N SER A 348 -20.75 22.44 -6.20
CA SER A 348 -20.99 21.01 -6.42
C SER A 348 -20.66 20.60 -7.85
N ALA A 349 -21.05 21.40 -8.86
CA ALA A 349 -20.70 21.16 -10.25
C ALA A 349 -19.18 21.24 -10.49
N GLN A 350 -18.50 22.17 -9.82
CA GLN A 350 -17.04 22.30 -9.89
C GLN A 350 -16.33 21.09 -9.27
N TYR A 351 -16.79 20.60 -8.12
CA TYR A 351 -16.24 19.39 -7.49
C TYR A 351 -16.50 18.14 -8.34
N ILE A 352 -17.70 17.99 -8.91
CA ILE A 352 -18.01 16.89 -9.83
C ILE A 352 -17.08 16.95 -11.05
N ALA A 353 -16.87 18.12 -11.65
CA ALA A 353 -15.95 18.29 -12.77
C ALA A 353 -14.50 17.93 -12.39
N GLN A 354 -14.06 18.31 -11.18
CA GLN A 354 -12.73 17.97 -10.69
C GLN A 354 -12.56 16.45 -10.48
N ILE A 355 -13.58 15.78 -9.92
CA ILE A 355 -13.57 14.32 -9.72
C ILE A 355 -13.56 13.59 -11.07
N LEU A 356 -14.34 14.06 -12.05
CA LEU A 356 -14.33 13.48 -13.40
C LEU A 356 -12.96 13.66 -14.06
N HIS A 357 -12.33 14.83 -13.92
CA HIS A 357 -11.01 15.08 -14.47
C HIS A 357 -9.91 14.23 -13.83
N THR A 358 -9.91 14.06 -12.50
CA THR A 358 -8.94 13.19 -11.82
C THR A 358 -9.17 11.71 -12.15
N SER A 359 -10.44 11.30 -12.33
CA SER A 359 -10.78 9.96 -12.79
C SER A 359 -10.25 9.69 -14.20
N GLU A 360 -10.47 10.60 -15.14
CA GLU A 360 -9.96 10.53 -16.51
C GLU A 360 -8.42 10.43 -16.53
N GLN A 361 -7.73 11.30 -15.78
CA GLN A 361 -6.27 11.27 -15.65
C GLN A 361 -5.76 9.94 -15.07
N THR A 362 -6.52 9.32 -14.16
CA THR A 362 -6.17 8.02 -13.57
C THR A 362 -6.33 6.89 -14.59
N VAL A 363 -7.35 6.94 -15.45
CA VAL A 363 -7.55 5.98 -16.55
C VAL A 363 -6.39 6.08 -17.55
N ASP A 364 -5.96 7.28 -17.92
CA ASP A 364 -4.83 7.47 -18.83
C ASP A 364 -3.52 6.95 -18.26
N ARG A 365 -3.24 7.21 -16.97
CA ARG A 365 -2.05 6.65 -16.29
C ARG A 365 -2.07 5.12 -16.27
N ARG A 366 -3.23 4.51 -15.99
CA ARG A 366 -3.38 3.04 -16.05
C ARG A 366 -3.15 2.50 -17.45
N ARG A 367 -3.63 3.19 -18.48
CA ARG A 367 -3.42 2.81 -19.88
C ARG A 367 -1.94 2.80 -20.25
N VAL A 368 -1.21 3.86 -19.92
CA VAL A 368 0.24 3.97 -20.16
C VAL A 368 1.01 2.89 -19.40
N ALA A 369 0.64 2.61 -18.14
CA ALA A 369 1.27 1.54 -17.37
C ALA A 369 1.04 0.15 -17.99
N LEU A 370 -0.19 -0.14 -18.45
CA LEU A 370 -0.49 -1.40 -19.14
C LEU A 370 0.25 -1.53 -20.48
N GLU A 371 0.40 -0.44 -21.23
CA GLU A 371 1.17 -0.41 -22.47
C GLU A 371 2.66 -0.67 -22.20
N SER A 372 3.21 -0.07 -21.14
CA SER A 372 4.59 -0.31 -20.70
C SER A 372 4.81 -1.76 -20.23
N ILE A 373 3.85 -2.36 -19.51
CA ILE A 373 3.89 -3.77 -19.11
C ILE A 373 3.81 -4.68 -20.35
N SER A 374 2.92 -4.37 -21.29
CA SER A 374 2.80 -5.11 -22.54
C SER A 374 4.10 -5.06 -23.35
N GLU A 375 4.74 -3.89 -23.44
CA GLU A 375 6.02 -3.74 -24.11
C GLU A 375 7.10 -4.57 -23.42
N ALA A 376 7.20 -4.49 -22.09
CA ALA A 376 8.14 -5.29 -21.30
C ALA A 376 7.96 -6.80 -21.51
N LEU A 377 6.72 -7.30 -21.51
CA LEU A 377 6.41 -8.71 -21.77
C LEU A 377 6.81 -9.14 -23.18
N THR A 378 6.61 -8.31 -24.20
CA THR A 378 7.07 -8.62 -25.57
C THR A 378 8.58 -8.57 -25.73
N THR A 379 9.29 -7.78 -24.91
CA THR A 379 10.76 -7.80 -24.89
C THR A 379 11.31 -9.02 -24.15
N ASP A 380 10.58 -9.54 -23.18
CA ASP A 380 10.95 -10.76 -22.43
C ASP A 380 10.80 -12.01 -23.30
N GLU A 381 9.75 -12.11 -24.12
CA GLU A 381 9.62 -13.19 -25.13
C GLU A 381 10.80 -13.22 -26.12
N LYS A 382 11.36 -12.06 -26.47
CA LYS A 382 12.58 -11.99 -27.31
C LYS A 382 13.82 -12.50 -26.57
N HIS A 383 13.92 -12.28 -25.27
CA HIS A 383 15.00 -12.82 -24.45
C HIS A 383 14.84 -14.34 -24.26
N GLU A 384 13.62 -14.83 -24.06
CA GLU A 384 13.34 -16.26 -23.94
C GLU A 384 13.65 -17.01 -25.25
N LEU A 385 13.30 -16.43 -26.41
CA LEU A 385 13.67 -16.98 -27.72
C LEU A 385 15.19 -16.98 -27.95
N ALA A 386 15.90 -15.94 -27.53
CA ALA A 386 17.36 -15.87 -27.63
C ALA A 386 18.04 -16.92 -26.71
N VAL A 387 17.51 -17.13 -25.51
CA VAL A 387 17.99 -18.15 -24.57
C VAL A 387 17.71 -19.56 -25.11
N ARG A 388 16.53 -19.81 -25.71
CA ARG A 388 16.21 -21.10 -26.34
C ARG A 388 17.11 -21.39 -27.54
N ALA A 389 17.38 -20.40 -28.39
CA ALA A 389 18.33 -20.53 -29.51
C ALA A 389 19.77 -20.78 -29.04
N LEU A 390 20.19 -20.14 -27.94
CA LEU A 390 21.50 -20.38 -27.33
C LEU A 390 21.59 -21.81 -26.76
N ALA A 391 20.54 -22.28 -26.09
CA ALA A 391 20.47 -23.65 -25.56
C ALA A 391 20.52 -24.71 -26.67
N GLU A 392 19.81 -24.49 -27.78
CA GLU A 392 19.88 -25.36 -28.96
C GLU A 392 21.27 -25.36 -29.62
N SER A 393 21.93 -24.19 -29.70
CA SER A 393 23.30 -24.10 -30.19
C SER A 393 24.29 -24.84 -29.30
N ILE A 394 24.12 -24.80 -27.98
CA ILE A 394 24.96 -25.53 -27.03
C ILE A 394 24.73 -27.04 -27.13
N ALA A 395 23.48 -27.47 -27.32
CA ALA A 395 23.16 -28.89 -27.52
C ALA A 395 23.78 -29.43 -28.82
N ALA A 396 23.72 -28.65 -29.90
CA ALA A 396 24.30 -29.02 -31.19
C ALA A 396 25.83 -29.12 -31.14
N THR A 397 26.53 -28.18 -30.48
CA THR A 397 27.99 -28.25 -30.32
C THR A 397 28.40 -29.41 -29.45
N ARG A 398 27.66 -29.71 -28.38
CA ARG A 398 27.92 -30.88 -27.52
C ARG A 398 27.78 -32.20 -28.28
N ALA A 399 26.72 -32.37 -29.07
CA ALA A 399 26.54 -33.55 -29.90
C ALA A 399 27.67 -33.72 -30.94
N GLY A 400 28.15 -32.62 -31.52
CA GLY A 400 29.30 -32.63 -32.42
C GLY A 400 30.60 -33.09 -31.75
N ILE A 401 30.87 -32.62 -30.53
CA ILE A 401 32.06 -33.03 -29.75
C ILE A 401 31.99 -34.51 -29.37
N GLU A 402 30.83 -34.98 -28.91
CA GLU A 402 30.63 -36.40 -28.56
C GLU A 402 30.80 -37.32 -29.78
N SER A 403 30.37 -36.88 -30.98
CA SER A 403 30.58 -37.64 -32.23
C SER A 403 32.02 -37.63 -32.75
N ALA A 404 32.86 -36.69 -32.32
CA ALA A 404 34.26 -36.59 -32.72
C ALA A 404 35.21 -37.38 -31.79
N GLN A 405 34.70 -37.84 -30.64
CA GLN A 405 35.45 -38.63 -29.65
C GLN A 405 35.20 -40.15 -29.74
N THR A 406 34.24 -40.57 -30.57
CA THR A 406 34.02 -41.96 -31.01
C THR A 406 34.62 -42.19 -32.38
#